data_AF-A0AAD8H2B3-F1
#
_entry.id   AF-A0AAD8H2B3-F1
#
_cell.length_a   1.000
_cell.length_b   1.000
_cell.length_c   1.000
_cell.angle_alpha   90.00
_cell.angle_beta   90.00
_cell.angle_gamma   90.00
#
_symmetry.space_group_name_H-M   'P 1'
#
loop_
_entity.id
_entity.type
_entity.pdbx_description
1 polymer ?
#
loop_
_entity_poly.entity_id
_entity_poly.type
_entity_poly.pdbx_seq_one_letter_code
_entity_poly.pdbx_strand_id
1 'polypeptide(L)'
;MHLDSYYICAIISTLVILPKIWLRDLTLLAYISVGGILALALVVVDGVGFHPGGSALNFPNLPEILEAHDGASKGKYTIGLGQDCMGFCTEVEDVISMSLTVVTSLLEKYNIDPTQVGRMEVGSETVIDKSKSIKTFLMQAFEKCGNTDIEGVDSTNACYGGTAALFNCVNWVESSSWDGHYGLVVCTDSAVVDGKLSQTCYLMALDSCYKRYCHKYEKLAH
;
A
#
# COMPACT_ATOMS: atom_id res chain seq x y z
N MET A 1 -24.66 28.59 13.59
CA MET A 1 -24.67 27.20 14.09
C MET A 1 -23.48 26.51 13.45
N HIS A 2 -22.39 26.34 14.20
CA HIS A 2 -21.19 25.64 13.73
C HIS A 2 -21.50 24.15 13.71
N LEU A 3 -21.63 23.55 12.52
CA LEU A 3 -21.61 22.10 12.41
C LEU A 3 -20.15 21.65 12.47
N ASP A 4 -19.84 20.83 13.45
CA ASP A 4 -18.55 20.16 13.60
C ASP A 4 -18.28 19.28 12.37
N SER A 5 -17.03 19.24 11.90
CA SER A 5 -16.62 18.49 10.69
C SER A 5 -16.97 17.01 10.79
N TYR A 6 -16.99 16.47 12.01
CA TYR A 6 -17.43 15.12 12.33
C TYR A 6 -18.90 14.86 11.95
N TYR A 7 -19.81 15.78 12.25
CA TYR A 7 -21.24 15.61 11.93
C TYR A 7 -21.50 15.71 10.43
N ILE A 8 -20.73 16.54 9.72
CA ILE A 8 -20.81 16.64 8.26
C ILE A 8 -20.34 15.33 7.62
N CYS A 9 -19.24 14.75 8.10
CA CYS A 9 -18.75 13.44 7.65
C CYS A 9 -19.74 12.31 7.95
N ALA A 10 -20.34 12.31 9.15
CA ALA A 10 -21.33 11.31 9.55
C ALA A 10 -22.60 11.39 8.69
N ILE A 11 -23.10 12.59 8.37
CA ILE A 11 -24.30 12.78 7.57
C ILE A 11 -24.05 12.38 6.11
N ILE A 12 -22.90 12.75 5.52
CA ILE A 12 -22.55 12.40 4.14
C ILE A 12 -22.33 10.89 4.00
N SER A 13 -21.60 10.27 4.93
CA SER A 13 -21.39 8.81 4.91
C SER A 13 -22.72 8.06 5.06
N THR A 14 -23.60 8.50 5.96
CA THR A 14 -24.92 7.89 6.18
C THR A 14 -25.82 7.99 4.95
N LEU A 15 -25.89 9.15 4.29
CA LEU A 15 -26.70 9.35 3.07
C LEU A 15 -26.17 8.57 1.85
N VAL A 16 -24.86 8.32 1.80
CA VAL A 16 -24.23 7.55 0.71
C VAL A 16 -24.27 6.04 0.99
N ILE A 17 -24.24 5.60 2.26
CA ILE A 17 -24.20 4.18 2.65
C ILE A 17 -25.60 3.57 2.78
N LEU A 18 -26.60 4.31 3.26
CA LEU A 18 -27.97 3.80 3.43
C LEU A 18 -28.60 3.26 2.13
N PRO A 19 -28.42 3.88 0.95
CA PRO A 19 -28.87 3.30 -0.31
C PRO A 19 -28.12 2.02 -0.72
N LYS A 20 -26.90 1.80 -0.21
CA LYS A 20 -26.03 0.65 -0.58
C LYS A 20 -26.44 -0.66 0.10
N ILE A 21 -27.14 -0.59 1.24
CA ILE A 21 -27.60 -1.78 2.00
C ILE A 21 -28.78 -2.49 1.30
N TRP A 22 -29.41 -1.87 0.31
CA TRP A 22 -30.59 -2.40 -0.38
C TRP A 22 -30.32 -3.08 -1.73
N LEU A 23 -29.05 -3.30 -2.08
CA LEU A 23 -28.66 -3.94 -3.35
C LEU A 23 -28.21 -5.38 -3.10
N ARG A 24 -29.01 -6.34 -3.60
CA ARG A 24 -28.85 -7.81 -3.45
C ARG A 24 -27.87 -8.45 -4.45
N ASP A 25 -27.07 -7.66 -5.16
CA ASP A 25 -26.27 -8.13 -6.30
C ASP A 25 -24.76 -8.13 -6.00
N LEU A 26 -24.12 -9.30 -6.05
CA LEU A 26 -22.71 -9.49 -5.68
C LEU A 26 -21.73 -8.75 -6.61
N THR A 27 -22.13 -8.41 -7.84
CA THR A 27 -21.29 -7.66 -8.79
C THR A 27 -21.10 -6.21 -8.35
N LEU A 28 -22.05 -5.65 -7.60
CA LEU A 28 -21.97 -4.30 -7.00
C LEU A 28 -21.09 -4.28 -5.75
N LEU A 29 -20.92 -5.41 -5.06
CA LEU A 29 -20.03 -5.54 -3.91
C LEU A 29 -18.55 -5.34 -4.31
N ALA A 30 -18.16 -5.78 -5.51
CA ALA A 30 -16.84 -5.52 -6.07
C ALA A 30 -16.59 -4.02 -6.33
N TYR A 31 -17.61 -3.29 -6.80
CA TYR A 31 -17.57 -1.82 -6.91
C TYR A 31 -17.56 -1.12 -5.54
N ILE A 32 -18.13 -1.73 -4.51
CA ILE A 32 -18.10 -1.22 -3.13
C ILE A 32 -16.73 -1.47 -2.46
N SER A 33 -15.96 -2.49 -2.88
CA SER A 33 -14.55 -2.62 -2.50
C SER A 33 -13.70 -1.46 -3.05
N VAL A 34 -14.03 -0.97 -4.25
CA VAL A 34 -13.47 0.28 -4.79
C VAL A 34 -14.01 1.51 -4.04
N GLY A 35 -15.25 1.46 -3.55
CA GLY A 35 -15.87 2.51 -2.72
C GLY A 35 -15.30 2.63 -1.29
N GLY A 36 -14.84 1.53 -0.69
CA GLY A 36 -14.13 1.52 0.60
C GLY A 36 -12.73 2.13 0.49
N ILE A 37 -12.06 1.91 -0.65
CA ILE A 37 -10.84 2.62 -1.04
C ILE A 37 -11.13 4.13 -1.19
N LEU A 38 -12.31 4.50 -1.71
CA LEU A 38 -12.74 5.90 -1.83
C LEU A 38 -13.05 6.59 -0.49
N ALA A 39 -13.50 5.86 0.53
CA ALA A 39 -13.70 6.41 1.88
C ALA A 39 -12.37 6.53 2.64
N LEU A 40 -11.41 5.63 2.38
CA LEU A 40 -10.03 5.75 2.84
C LEU A 40 -9.29 6.91 2.14
N ALA A 41 -9.67 7.25 0.90
CA ALA A 41 -9.15 8.42 0.19
C ALA A 41 -9.53 9.76 0.84
N LEU A 42 -10.47 9.78 1.79
CA LEU A 42 -10.80 10.99 2.57
C LEU A 42 -9.79 11.26 3.70
N VAL A 43 -9.01 10.26 4.10
CA VAL A 43 -7.76 10.47 4.84
C VAL A 43 -6.72 10.77 3.76
N VAL A 44 -6.61 12.05 3.43
CA VAL A 44 -6.02 12.60 2.21
C VAL A 44 -4.65 11.97 1.88
N VAL A 45 -4.67 10.98 0.98
CA VAL A 45 -3.49 10.60 0.21
C VAL A 45 -3.40 11.62 -0.92
N ASP A 46 -2.72 12.74 -0.66
CA ASP A 46 -2.68 13.91 -1.56
C ASP A 46 -1.88 13.65 -2.86
N GLY A 47 -1.32 12.46 -3.00
CA GLY A 47 -0.68 11.98 -4.21
C GLY A 47 -0.32 10.50 -4.10
N VAL A 48 -0.55 9.76 -5.18
CA VAL A 48 -0.02 8.41 -5.34
C VAL A 48 1.02 8.43 -6.45
N GLY A 49 2.24 8.01 -6.12
CA GLY A 49 3.32 7.75 -7.05
C GLY A 49 3.48 6.25 -7.19
N PHE A 50 3.45 5.75 -8.42
CA PHE A 50 3.82 4.38 -8.74
C PHE A 50 5.05 4.42 -9.63
N HIS A 51 6.03 3.57 -9.35
CA HIS A 51 7.12 3.30 -10.27
C HIS A 51 6.89 1.93 -10.93
N PRO A 52 6.40 1.92 -12.19
CA PRO A 52 6.27 0.69 -12.96
C PRO A 52 7.57 0.29 -13.71
N GLY A 53 8.74 0.91 -13.47
CA GLY A 53 10.03 0.56 -14.10
C GLY A 53 11.00 -0.14 -13.13
N GLY A 54 12.19 -0.62 -13.49
CA GLY A 54 13.00 -0.43 -14.68
C GLY A 54 12.70 -1.38 -15.83
N SER A 55 13.74 -1.89 -16.49
CA SER A 55 13.62 -2.75 -17.67
C SER A 55 12.87 -4.03 -17.31
N ALA A 56 11.54 -3.95 -17.26
CA ALA A 56 10.71 -5.11 -17.40
C ALA A 56 11.12 -5.71 -18.73
N LEU A 57 11.84 -6.82 -18.67
CA LEU A 57 11.66 -7.88 -19.64
C LEU A 57 10.20 -8.33 -19.47
N ASN A 58 9.29 -7.47 -19.94
CA ASN A 58 7.87 -7.68 -20.03
C ASN A 58 7.73 -8.63 -21.21
N PHE A 59 8.14 -9.88 -21.00
CA PHE A 59 7.84 -10.94 -21.92
C PHE A 59 6.36 -11.23 -21.66
N PRO A 60 5.43 -10.82 -22.56
CA PRO A 60 4.02 -11.17 -22.41
C PRO A 60 3.80 -12.70 -22.37
N ASN A 61 4.83 -13.48 -22.69
CA ASN A 61 4.83 -14.93 -22.67
C ASN A 61 5.69 -15.51 -21.52
N LEU A 62 6.16 -14.70 -20.56
CA LEU A 62 7.00 -15.21 -19.46
C LEU A 62 6.31 -16.33 -18.68
N PRO A 63 5.02 -16.21 -18.31
CA PRO A 63 4.34 -17.29 -17.61
C PRO A 63 4.28 -18.59 -18.43
N GLU A 64 4.06 -18.52 -19.75
CA GLU A 64 4.08 -19.70 -20.63
C GLU A 64 5.48 -20.31 -20.78
N ILE A 65 6.52 -19.47 -20.84
CA ILE A 65 7.92 -19.92 -20.88
C ILE A 65 8.31 -20.60 -19.57
N LEU A 66 7.89 -20.05 -18.43
CA LEU A 66 8.12 -20.64 -17.11
C LEU A 66 7.35 -21.96 -16.97
N GLU A 67 6.12 -22.05 -17.50
CA GLU A 67 5.39 -23.32 -17.51
C GLU A 67 6.18 -24.42 -18.23
N ALA A 68 6.72 -24.10 -19.41
CA ALA A 68 7.54 -25.03 -20.20
C ALA A 68 8.88 -25.38 -19.52
N HIS A 69 9.55 -24.37 -18.93
CA HIS A 69 10.82 -24.54 -18.24
C HIS A 69 10.69 -25.40 -16.97
N ASP A 70 9.64 -25.18 -16.18
CA ASP A 70 9.41 -25.89 -14.91
C ASP A 70 8.77 -27.27 -15.09
N GLY A 71 8.43 -27.64 -16.34
CA GLY A 71 7.66 -28.85 -16.64
C GLY A 71 6.23 -28.81 -16.08
N ALA A 72 5.68 -27.61 -15.87
CA ALA A 72 4.31 -27.42 -15.43
C ALA A 72 3.31 -27.69 -16.57
N SER A 73 2.09 -28.07 -16.22
CA SER A 73 1.01 -28.21 -17.20
C SER A 73 0.70 -26.86 -17.84
N LYS A 74 0.49 -26.85 -19.17
CA LYS A 74 0.05 -25.66 -19.90
C LYS A 74 -1.17 -25.03 -19.23
N GLY A 75 -1.14 -23.72 -19.02
CA GLY A 75 -2.21 -22.99 -18.35
C GLY A 75 -2.09 -22.94 -16.84
N LYS A 76 -1.10 -23.57 -16.20
CA LYS A 76 -0.98 -23.57 -14.74
C LYS A 76 -0.75 -22.16 -14.17
N TYR A 77 0.08 -21.35 -14.82
CA TYR A 77 0.42 -20.00 -14.39
C TYR A 77 -0.51 -18.97 -15.06
N THR A 78 -0.78 -19.12 -16.35
CA THR A 78 -1.66 -18.19 -17.08
C THR A 78 -3.14 -18.32 -16.70
N ILE A 79 -3.68 -19.53 -16.62
CA ILE A 79 -5.10 -19.78 -16.27
C ILE A 79 -5.25 -20.09 -14.78
N GLY A 80 -4.38 -20.93 -14.22
CA GLY A 80 -4.47 -21.39 -12.83
C GLY A 80 -4.16 -20.30 -11.81
N LEU A 81 -3.13 -19.48 -12.05
CA LEU A 81 -2.80 -18.32 -11.21
C LEU A 81 -3.35 -17.00 -11.78
N GLY A 82 -3.85 -16.98 -13.02
CA GLY A 82 -4.35 -15.76 -13.67
C GLY A 82 -3.25 -14.73 -13.96
N GLN A 83 -2.00 -15.16 -14.15
CA GLN A 83 -0.86 -14.26 -14.36
C GLN A 83 -0.57 -14.07 -15.85
N ASP A 84 -0.64 -12.82 -16.33
CA ASP A 84 -0.30 -12.47 -17.72
C ASP A 84 1.18 -12.07 -17.87
N CYS A 85 1.73 -11.39 -16.87
CA CYS A 85 3.11 -10.90 -16.87
C CYS A 85 3.70 -10.93 -15.46
N MET A 86 5.04 -11.00 -15.37
CA MET A 86 5.76 -10.95 -14.10
C MET A 86 6.95 -10.00 -14.23
N GLY A 87 7.00 -9.00 -13.35
CA GLY A 87 8.16 -8.12 -13.20
C GLY A 87 9.14 -8.70 -12.19
N PHE A 88 10.44 -8.53 -12.45
CA PHE A 88 11.50 -8.91 -11.52
C PHE A 88 12.59 -7.84 -11.55
N CYS A 89 13.27 -7.65 -10.43
CA CYS A 89 14.43 -6.78 -10.36
C CYS A 89 15.64 -7.50 -10.98
N THR A 90 16.42 -6.78 -11.78
CA THR A 90 17.74 -7.24 -12.23
C THR A 90 18.80 -6.86 -11.20
N GLU A 91 20.06 -7.25 -11.39
CA GLU A 91 21.17 -6.94 -10.46
C GLU A 91 21.40 -5.43 -10.22
N VAL A 92 20.83 -4.56 -11.07
CA VAL A 92 20.96 -3.11 -10.97
C VAL A 92 19.79 -2.43 -10.26
N GLU A 93 18.74 -3.18 -9.87
CA GLU A 93 17.57 -2.66 -9.18
C GLU A 93 17.30 -3.44 -7.88
N ASP A 94 16.87 -2.71 -6.86
CA ASP A 94 16.53 -3.22 -5.54
C ASP A 94 15.44 -2.36 -4.90
N VAL A 95 14.98 -2.76 -3.72
CA VAL A 95 13.91 -2.04 -3.00
C VAL A 95 14.29 -0.61 -2.63
N ILE A 96 15.58 -0.27 -2.52
CA ILE A 96 16.06 1.07 -2.19
C ILE A 96 15.99 1.97 -3.43
N SER A 97 16.56 1.53 -4.55
CA SER A 97 16.56 2.24 -5.83
C SER A 97 15.14 2.45 -6.37
N MET A 98 14.27 1.44 -6.27
CA MET A 98 12.85 1.58 -6.58
C MET A 98 12.18 2.65 -5.71
N SER A 99 12.42 2.61 -4.39
CA SER A 99 11.84 3.58 -3.45
C SER A 99 12.32 5.00 -3.70
N LEU A 100 13.63 5.21 -3.91
CA LEU A 100 14.18 6.52 -4.24
C LEU A 100 13.55 7.09 -5.51
N THR A 101 13.31 6.24 -6.51
CA THR A 101 12.69 6.66 -7.77
C THR A 101 11.22 7.05 -7.57
N VAL A 102 10.44 6.27 -6.83
CA VAL A 102 9.05 6.60 -6.48
C VAL A 102 8.97 7.91 -5.70
N VAL A 103 9.78 8.05 -4.65
CA VAL A 103 9.78 9.23 -3.77
C VAL A 103 10.13 10.49 -4.57
N THR A 104 11.21 10.45 -5.34
CA THR A 104 11.64 11.59 -6.16
C THR A 104 10.57 11.94 -7.18
N SER A 105 10.02 10.94 -7.89
CA SER A 105 8.97 11.16 -8.89
C SER A 105 7.69 11.74 -8.28
N LEU A 106 7.30 11.30 -7.08
CA LEU A 106 6.13 11.83 -6.38
C LEU A 106 6.34 13.31 -6.01
N LEU A 107 7.47 13.64 -5.40
CA LEU A 107 7.78 15.01 -5.00
C LEU A 107 7.80 15.95 -6.21
N GLU A 108 8.42 15.53 -7.31
CA GLU A 108 8.48 16.31 -8.55
C GLU A 108 7.10 16.45 -9.22
N LYS A 109 6.36 15.35 -9.37
CA LYS A 109 5.09 15.32 -10.10
C LYS A 109 3.99 16.15 -9.42
N TYR A 110 3.95 16.12 -8.10
CA TYR A 110 2.99 16.90 -7.31
C TYR A 110 3.56 18.24 -6.83
N ASN A 111 4.79 18.58 -7.24
CA ASN A 111 5.47 19.82 -6.85
C ASN A 111 5.46 20.04 -5.33
N ILE A 112 5.76 18.97 -4.58
CA ILE A 112 5.83 18.98 -3.12
C ILE A 112 7.24 19.40 -2.74
N ASP A 113 7.34 20.48 -1.96
CA ASP A 113 8.61 20.88 -1.36
C ASP A 113 9.06 19.80 -0.36
N PRO A 114 10.25 19.18 -0.53
CA PRO A 114 10.72 18.14 0.38
C PRO A 114 10.89 18.60 1.83
N THR A 115 10.98 19.91 2.08
CA THR A 115 10.98 20.48 3.44
C THR A 115 9.62 20.39 4.14
N GLN A 116 8.54 20.10 3.39
CA GLN A 116 7.19 19.96 3.92
C GLN A 116 6.86 18.53 4.37
N VAL A 117 7.83 17.62 4.42
CA VAL A 117 7.66 16.25 4.90
C VAL A 117 8.17 16.15 6.34
N GLY A 118 7.29 15.80 7.27
CA GLY A 118 7.60 15.68 8.71
C GLY A 118 7.65 14.24 9.22
N ARG A 119 7.08 13.29 8.45
CA ARG A 119 7.18 11.86 8.75
C ARG A 119 7.34 11.04 7.48
N MET A 120 8.23 10.04 7.51
CA MET A 120 8.40 9.06 6.45
C MET A 120 8.51 7.65 7.03
N GLU A 121 7.59 6.78 6.66
CA GLU A 121 7.62 5.35 7.02
C GLU A 121 7.70 4.46 5.79
N VAL A 122 8.44 3.35 5.93
CA VAL A 122 8.61 2.36 4.86
C VAL A 122 8.00 1.04 5.28
N GLY A 123 7.07 0.51 4.49
CA GLY A 123 6.58 -0.84 4.60
C GLY A 123 7.32 -1.77 3.66
N SER A 124 7.99 -2.79 4.20
CA SER A 124 8.67 -3.81 3.41
C SER A 124 8.82 -5.12 4.20
N GLU A 125 8.76 -6.26 3.51
CA GLU A 125 9.23 -7.56 4.00
C GLU A 125 10.64 -7.92 3.49
N THR A 126 11.18 -7.13 2.57
CA THR A 126 12.50 -7.32 1.97
C THR A 126 13.60 -6.70 2.84
N VAL A 127 14.35 -7.54 3.57
CA VAL A 127 15.43 -7.10 4.47
C VAL A 127 16.75 -6.95 3.71
N ILE A 128 17.18 -5.71 3.47
CA ILE A 128 18.51 -5.41 2.90
C ILE A 128 19.59 -5.40 4.00
N ASP A 129 19.29 -4.81 5.15
CA ASP A 129 20.17 -4.77 6.32
C ASP A 129 19.34 -5.05 7.58
N LYS A 130 19.93 -5.77 8.56
CA LYS A 130 19.22 -6.16 9.80
C LYS A 130 19.10 -5.04 10.83
N SER A 131 19.88 -3.97 10.67
CA SER A 131 19.97 -2.86 11.61
C SER A 131 19.66 -1.52 10.95
N LYS A 132 20.07 -1.31 9.70
CA LYS A 132 19.86 -0.08 8.94
C LYS A 132 18.57 -0.17 8.13
N SER A 133 17.62 0.69 8.45
CA SER A 133 16.32 0.76 7.77
C SER A 133 16.43 1.37 6.37
N ILE A 134 15.57 0.93 5.44
CA ILE A 134 15.37 1.50 4.10
C ILE A 134 15.08 2.99 4.22
N LYS A 135 14.26 3.41 5.19
CA LYS A 135 13.98 4.83 5.50
C LYS A 135 15.25 5.67 5.57
N THR A 136 16.33 5.16 6.19
CA THR A 136 17.59 5.92 6.30
C THR A 136 18.35 6.06 4.99
N PHE A 137 18.15 5.15 4.02
CA PHE A 137 18.65 5.35 2.65
C PHE A 137 17.82 6.42 1.92
N LEU A 138 16.50 6.44 2.13
CA LEU A 138 15.61 7.43 1.51
C LEU A 138 15.84 8.86 2.00
N MET A 139 16.43 9.04 3.18
CA MET A 139 16.86 10.37 3.66
C MET A 139 17.83 11.07 2.70
N GLN A 140 18.54 10.33 1.83
CA GLN A 140 19.37 10.91 0.77
C GLN A 140 18.60 11.85 -0.18
N ALA A 141 17.30 11.58 -0.40
CA ALA A 141 16.45 12.46 -1.20
C ALA A 141 16.20 13.83 -0.53
N PHE A 142 16.37 13.92 0.78
CA PHE A 142 16.13 15.11 1.60
C PHE A 142 17.43 15.81 2.06
N GLU A 143 18.60 15.19 1.85
CA GLU A 143 19.89 15.77 2.23
C GLU A 143 20.14 17.13 1.56
N LYS A 144 19.77 17.27 0.28
CA LYS A 144 20.02 18.51 -0.49
C LYS A 144 19.19 19.71 -0.01
N CYS A 145 17.97 19.47 0.49
CA CYS A 145 17.14 20.53 1.06
C CYS A 145 17.43 20.77 2.55
N GLY A 146 18.32 19.97 3.16
CA GLY A 146 18.68 20.09 4.57
C GLY A 146 17.59 19.63 5.53
N ASN A 147 16.54 18.95 5.05
CA ASN A 147 15.47 18.43 5.89
C ASN A 147 15.90 17.10 6.52
N THR A 148 16.34 17.15 7.78
CA THR A 148 16.76 15.97 8.55
C THR A 148 15.78 15.59 9.66
N ASP A 149 14.83 16.46 9.96
CA ASP A 149 13.83 16.28 11.04
C ASP A 149 12.57 15.60 10.49
N ILE A 150 12.73 14.33 10.13
CA ILE A 150 11.66 13.50 9.56
C ILE A 150 11.48 12.27 10.45
N GLU A 151 10.34 12.16 11.13
CA GLU A 151 10.00 11.01 11.95
C GLU A 151 9.81 9.72 11.12
N GLY A 152 9.68 8.58 11.79
CA GLY A 152 9.37 7.29 11.15
C GLY A 152 10.59 6.42 10.83
N VAL A 153 10.31 5.14 10.64
CA VAL A 153 11.26 4.04 10.42
C VAL A 153 10.61 2.98 9.50
N ASP A 154 11.22 1.82 9.37
CA ASP A 154 10.64 0.70 8.63
C ASP A 154 9.63 -0.07 9.51
N SER A 155 8.51 -0.45 8.89
CA SER A 155 7.48 -1.34 9.44
C SER A 155 7.48 -2.65 8.64
N THR A 156 7.81 -3.76 9.31
CA THR A 156 7.94 -5.08 8.68
C THR A 156 6.96 -6.06 9.30
N ASN A 157 6.05 -6.60 8.50
CA ASN A 157 5.25 -7.78 8.85
C ASN A 157 4.68 -8.41 7.57
N ALA A 158 5.48 -9.20 6.85
CA ALA A 158 5.13 -9.68 5.51
C ALA A 158 4.57 -8.54 4.61
N CYS A 159 3.65 -8.86 3.71
CA CYS A 159 2.92 -7.87 2.89
C CYS A 159 2.09 -6.84 3.70
N TYR A 160 1.95 -6.97 5.03
CA TYR A 160 1.22 -6.02 5.87
C TYR A 160 2.05 -4.79 6.26
N GLY A 161 3.37 -4.82 6.07
CA GLY A 161 4.27 -3.71 6.46
C GLY A 161 3.81 -2.34 5.95
N GLY A 162 3.37 -2.27 4.69
CA GLY A 162 2.83 -1.05 4.09
C GLY A 162 1.55 -0.53 4.75
N THR A 163 0.65 -1.43 5.16
CA THR A 163 -0.58 -1.06 5.86
C THR A 163 -0.27 -0.55 7.27
N ALA A 164 0.69 -1.17 7.96
CA ALA A 164 1.15 -0.70 9.26
C ALA A 164 1.74 0.72 9.16
N ALA A 165 2.62 0.95 8.19
CA ALA A 165 3.22 2.26 7.92
C ALA A 165 2.15 3.32 7.63
N LEU A 166 1.13 2.97 6.83
CA LEU A 166 0.01 3.86 6.56
C LEU A 166 -0.75 4.23 7.84
N PHE A 167 -1.15 3.25 8.64
CA PHE A 167 -1.87 3.54 9.89
C PHE A 167 -1.04 4.34 10.88
N ASN A 168 0.26 4.11 10.96
CA ASN A 168 1.13 4.91 11.82
C ASN A 168 1.22 6.37 11.35
N CYS A 169 1.31 6.62 10.04
CA CYS A 169 1.26 7.98 9.49
C CYS A 169 -0.09 8.66 9.75
N VAL A 170 -1.21 7.97 9.56
CA VAL A 170 -2.55 8.51 9.87
C VAL A 170 -2.66 8.86 11.36
N ASN A 171 -2.26 7.94 12.24
CA ASN A 171 -2.27 8.18 13.69
C ASN A 171 -1.37 9.35 14.09
N TRP A 172 -0.22 9.52 13.42
CA TRP A 172 0.68 10.66 13.66
C TRP A 172 0.02 11.99 13.27
N VAL A 173 -0.62 12.07 12.10
CA VAL A 173 -1.35 13.27 11.67
C VAL A 173 -2.48 13.62 12.65
N GLU A 174 -3.17 12.62 13.20
CA GLU A 174 -4.24 12.83 14.19
C GLU A 174 -3.74 13.09 15.62
N SER A 175 -2.43 12.96 15.86
CA SER A 175 -1.85 13.10 17.19
C SER A 175 -1.52 14.55 17.55
N SER A 176 -1.30 14.81 18.85
CA SER A 176 -0.77 16.09 19.32
C SER A 176 0.69 16.35 18.89
N SER A 177 1.37 15.35 18.33
CA SER A 177 2.74 15.45 17.83
C SER A 177 2.80 15.86 16.35
N TRP A 178 1.64 16.05 15.70
CA TRP A 178 1.61 16.54 14.33
C TRP A 178 2.13 17.98 14.27
N ASP A 179 3.08 18.21 13.38
CA ASP A 179 3.79 19.47 13.18
C ASP A 179 3.24 20.30 12.01
N GLY A 180 2.16 19.84 11.37
CA GLY A 180 1.55 20.47 10.20
C GLY A 180 2.13 20.03 8.86
N HIS A 181 3.16 19.17 8.85
CA HIS A 181 3.79 18.66 7.64
C HIS A 181 3.11 17.38 7.11
N TYR A 182 3.48 17.00 5.88
CA TYR A 182 3.00 15.78 5.23
C TYR A 182 3.62 14.52 5.84
N GLY A 183 2.81 13.46 5.91
CA GLY A 183 3.27 12.09 6.14
C GLY A 183 3.47 11.37 4.80
N LEU A 184 4.65 10.78 4.61
CA LEU A 184 5.03 10.03 3.42
C LEU A 184 5.14 8.53 3.75
N VAL A 185 4.39 7.70 3.02
CA VAL A 185 4.40 6.25 3.19
C VAL A 185 4.97 5.61 1.93
N VAL A 186 6.00 4.79 2.09
CA VAL A 186 6.63 4.07 0.99
C VAL A 186 6.41 2.58 1.18
N CYS A 187 5.82 1.90 0.21
CA CYS A 187 5.70 0.44 0.21
C CYS A 187 6.61 -0.12 -0.88
N THR A 188 7.54 -1.01 -0.53
CA THR A 188 8.52 -1.55 -1.47
C THR A 188 8.84 -3.00 -1.14
N ASP A 189 8.84 -3.87 -2.15
CA ASP A 189 9.21 -5.26 -1.99
C ASP A 189 9.73 -5.86 -3.30
N SER A 190 10.64 -6.83 -3.17
CA SER A 190 11.10 -7.67 -4.27
C SER A 190 10.96 -9.13 -3.85
N ALA A 191 9.96 -9.81 -4.40
CA ALA A 191 9.53 -11.11 -3.91
C ALA A 191 10.16 -12.28 -4.69
N VAL A 192 10.72 -13.24 -3.95
CA VAL A 192 11.07 -14.58 -4.44
C VAL A 192 10.33 -15.59 -3.56
N VAL A 193 9.32 -16.27 -4.11
CA VAL A 193 8.30 -16.98 -3.31
C VAL A 193 8.43 -18.50 -3.40
N ASP A 194 8.21 -19.19 -2.27
CA ASP A 194 7.87 -20.62 -2.19
C ASP A 194 6.38 -20.79 -1.82
N GLY A 195 5.60 -21.42 -2.70
CA GLY A 195 4.14 -21.23 -2.79
C GLY A 195 3.26 -22.13 -1.91
N LYS A 196 3.75 -23.25 -1.38
CA LYS A 196 2.85 -24.29 -0.84
C LYS A 196 2.27 -23.96 0.55
N LEU A 197 3.01 -23.26 1.40
CA LEU A 197 2.58 -22.92 2.77
C LEU A 197 1.79 -21.60 2.84
N SER A 198 2.03 -20.69 1.90
CA SER A 198 1.48 -19.33 1.88
C SER A 198 -0.05 -19.28 1.70
N GLN A 199 -0.61 -20.15 0.86
CA GLN A 199 -2.04 -20.17 0.52
C GLN A 199 -2.96 -20.45 1.71
N THR A 200 -2.60 -21.43 2.55
CA THR A 200 -3.41 -21.81 3.72
C THR A 200 -3.45 -20.69 4.76
N CYS A 201 -2.30 -20.08 5.04
CA CYS A 201 -2.19 -18.98 6.00
C CYS A 201 -2.97 -17.74 5.54
N TYR A 202 -2.93 -17.42 4.24
CA TYR A 202 -3.64 -16.28 3.68
C TYR A 202 -5.16 -16.38 3.87
N LEU A 203 -5.75 -17.53 3.53
CA LEU A 203 -7.21 -17.73 3.64
C LEU A 203 -7.70 -17.68 5.09
N MET A 204 -6.92 -18.22 6.03
CA MET A 204 -7.24 -18.15 7.47
C MET A 204 -7.18 -16.72 8.01
N ALA A 205 -6.19 -15.93 7.58
CA ALA A 205 -6.05 -14.52 7.95
C ALA A 205 -7.20 -13.68 7.38
N LEU A 206 -7.55 -13.89 6.11
CA LEU A 206 -8.64 -13.19 5.44
C LEU A 206 -9.99 -13.41 6.14
N ASP A 207 -10.35 -14.66 6.43
CA ASP A 207 -11.61 -15.01 7.13
C ASP A 207 -11.65 -14.40 8.55
N SER A 208 -10.53 -14.44 9.28
CA SER A 208 -10.43 -13.85 10.62
C SER A 208 -10.57 -12.32 10.60
N CYS A 209 -9.93 -11.65 9.65
CA CYS A 209 -10.02 -10.20 9.48
C CYS A 209 -11.45 -9.78 9.10
N TYR A 210 -12.08 -10.51 8.16
CA TYR A 210 -13.44 -10.22 7.72
C TYR A 210 -14.47 -10.37 8.85
N LYS A 211 -14.38 -11.43 9.66
CA LYS A 211 -15.24 -11.62 10.84
C LYS A 211 -15.12 -10.49 11.86
N ARG A 212 -13.88 -10.04 12.15
CA ARG A 212 -13.65 -8.92 13.07
C ARG A 212 -14.16 -7.59 12.52
N TYR A 213 -14.02 -7.36 11.22
CA TYR A 213 -14.57 -6.19 10.55
C TYR A 213 -16.09 -6.16 10.67
N CYS A 214 -16.78 -7.27 10.34
CA CYS A 214 -18.24 -7.39 10.48
C CYS A 214 -18.70 -7.10 11.90
N HIS A 215 -18.02 -7.66 12.91
CA HIS A 215 -18.35 -7.43 14.32
C HIS A 215 -18.19 -5.95 14.77
N LYS A 216 -17.14 -5.27 14.28
CA LYS A 216 -16.98 -3.83 14.53
C LYS A 216 -18.07 -3.02 13.83
N TYR A 217 -18.43 -3.40 12.61
CA TYR A 217 -19.47 -2.74 11.83
C TYR A 217 -20.85 -2.87 12.50
N GLU A 218 -21.21 -4.06 12.98
CA GLU A 218 -22.45 -4.29 13.72
C GLU A 218 -22.54 -3.45 14.99
N LYS A 219 -21.43 -3.23 15.70
CA LYS A 219 -21.38 -2.36 16.88
C LYS A 219 -21.52 -0.87 16.58
N LEU A 220 -21.19 -0.43 15.37
CA LEU A 220 -21.34 0.97 14.93
C LEU A 220 -22.75 1.25 14.39
N ALA A 221 -23.53 0.20 14.10
CA ALA A 221 -24.91 0.29 13.61
C ALA A 221 -25.96 0.39 14.75
N HIS A 222 -25.52 0.43 16.00
CA HIS A 222 -26.32 0.62 17.21
C HIS A 222 -25.86 1.86 17.98
#